data_AF-A0AAD9ZZG4-F1
#
_entry.id   AF-A0AAD9ZZG4-F1
#
_cell.length_a   1.000
_cell.length_b   1.000
_cell.length_c   1.000
_cell.angle_alpha   90.00
_cell.angle_beta   90.00
_cell.angle_gamma   90.00
#
_symmetry.space_group_name_H-M   'P 1'
#
loop_
_entity.id
_entity.type
_entity.pdbx_description
1 polymer ?
#
loop_
_entity_poly.entity_id
_entity_poly.type
_entity_poly.pdbx_seq_one_letter_code
_entity_poly.pdbx_strand_id
1 'polypeptide(L)'
;MKQEGCRKDVERAFGVLQSRFAIVAGPARFWHKQVLHDIMTTCIIMHNMIIEDERDVDTSIEDHMEAPTPEVEMMLDENTRFQEFLARHREIRDKEAHIALRNALIDHLWDEYTNSDN
;
A
#
# COMPACT_ATOMS: atom_id res chain seq x y z
N MET A 1 -4.74 10.37 35.61
CA MET A 1 -3.98 11.27 34.70
C MET A 1 -2.98 10.54 33.80
N LYS A 2 -2.14 9.60 34.30
CA LYS A 2 -1.12 8.92 33.46
C LYS A 2 -1.69 8.09 32.30
N GLN A 3 -2.77 7.35 32.52
CA GLN A 3 -3.37 6.47 31.51
C GLN A 3 -4.00 7.27 30.34
N GLU A 4 -4.60 8.42 30.67
CA GLU A 4 -5.20 9.33 29.69
C GLU A 4 -4.16 10.05 28.82
N GLY A 5 -2.99 10.38 29.38
CA GLY A 5 -1.87 10.91 28.60
C GLY A 5 -1.35 9.90 27.59
N CYS A 6 -1.05 8.68 28.04
CA CYS A 6 -0.59 7.59 27.17
C CYS A 6 -1.58 7.29 26.03
N ARG A 7 -2.89 7.27 26.33
CA ARG A 7 -3.93 7.09 25.32
C ARG A 7 -3.88 8.17 24.23
N LYS A 8 -3.74 9.45 24.62
CA LYS A 8 -3.65 10.57 23.69
C LYS A 8 -2.42 10.50 22.80
N ASP A 9 -1.27 10.10 23.35
CA ASP A 9 -0.04 9.97 22.57
C ASP A 9 -0.16 8.86 21.52
N VAL A 10 -0.77 7.73 21.90
CA VAL A 10 -1.06 6.63 20.96
C VAL A 10 -2.05 7.08 19.88
N GLU A 11 -3.13 7.75 20.24
CA GLU A 11 -4.12 8.27 19.28
C GLU A 11 -3.50 9.28 18.31
N ARG A 12 -2.65 10.17 18.82
CA ARG A 12 -1.94 11.15 18.01
C ARG A 12 -0.98 10.47 17.03
N ALA A 13 -0.18 9.51 17.49
CA ALA A 13 0.74 8.76 16.64
C ALA A 13 -0.01 8.01 15.53
N PHE A 14 -1.14 7.37 15.87
CA PHE A 14 -1.98 6.69 14.89
C PHE A 14 -2.56 7.65 13.86
N GLY A 15 -3.04 8.82 14.27
CA GLY A 15 -3.53 9.85 13.36
C GLY A 15 -2.47 10.36 12.39
N VAL A 16 -1.23 10.53 12.86
CA VAL A 16 -0.09 10.90 11.99
C VAL A 16 0.18 9.80 10.97
N LEU A 17 0.28 8.55 11.41
CA LEU A 17 0.54 7.42 10.52
C LEU A 17 -0.59 7.22 9.49
N GLN A 18 -1.85 7.39 9.88
CA GLN A 18 -3.00 7.31 8.96
C GLN A 18 -3.02 8.43 7.91
N SER A 19 -2.61 9.65 8.28
CA SER A 19 -2.56 10.77 7.32
C SER A 19 -1.41 10.65 6.32
N ARG A 20 -0.28 10.06 6.73
CA ARG A 20 0.90 9.84 5.87
C ARG A 20 0.80 8.56 5.03
N PHE A 21 0.22 7.49 5.57
CA PHE A 21 0.15 6.18 4.91
C PHE A 21 -1.29 5.69 4.76
N ALA A 22 -1.85 5.83 3.55
CA ALA A 22 -3.23 5.45 3.25
C ALA A 22 -3.54 3.98 3.57
N ILE A 23 -2.55 3.08 3.53
CA ILE A 23 -2.70 1.68 3.90
C ILE A 23 -3.11 1.47 5.37
N VAL A 24 -2.72 2.39 6.26
CA VAL A 24 -3.05 2.35 7.70
C VAL A 24 -4.50 2.82 7.96
N ALA A 25 -5.10 3.57 7.03
CA ALA A 25 -6.49 4.02 7.11
C ALA A 25 -7.50 2.95 6.63
N GLY A 26 -7.02 1.87 5.99
CA GLY A 26 -7.87 0.81 5.45
C GLY A 26 -8.43 -0.15 6.51
N PRO A 27 -9.46 -0.95 6.17
CA PRO A 27 -10.03 -1.94 7.09
C PRO A 27 -9.02 -3.03 7.46
N ALA A 28 -8.73 -3.17 8.76
CA ALA A 28 -7.81 -4.19 9.28
C ALA A 28 -8.43 -5.61 9.35
N ARG A 29 -9.77 -5.72 9.29
CA ARG A 29 -10.54 -6.97 9.51
C ARG A 29 -10.12 -8.13 8.61
N PHE A 30 -9.65 -7.86 7.39
CA PHE A 30 -9.32 -8.88 6.40
C PHE A 30 -7.84 -9.27 6.40
N TRP A 31 -7.04 -8.65 7.26
CA TRP A 31 -5.61 -8.89 7.32
C TRP A 31 -5.26 -9.83 8.46
N HIS A 32 -4.34 -10.76 8.20
CA HIS A 32 -3.73 -11.54 9.28
C HIS A 32 -2.97 -10.60 10.22
N LYS A 33 -3.00 -10.89 11.52
CA LYS A 33 -2.32 -10.08 12.55
C LYS A 33 -0.83 -9.87 12.25
N GLN A 34 -0.17 -10.87 11.71
CA GLN A 34 1.24 -10.80 11.34
C GLN A 34 1.48 -9.78 10.21
N VAL A 35 0.61 -9.77 9.20
CA VAL A 35 0.69 -8.79 8.12
C VAL A 35 0.40 -7.37 8.61
N LEU A 36 -0.58 -7.19 9.51
CA LEU A 36 -0.81 -5.89 10.15
C LEU A 36 0.39 -5.41 10.95
N HIS A 37 1.05 -6.32 11.67
CA HIS A 37 2.27 -6.03 12.40
C HIS A 37 3.39 -5.56 11.45
N ASP A 38 3.57 -6.25 10.33
CA ASP A 38 4.61 -5.91 9.35
C ASP A 38 4.32 -4.57 8.66
N ILE A 39 3.05 -4.30 8.32
CA ILE A 39 2.60 -3.00 7.80
C ILE A 39 2.90 -1.89 8.79
N MET A 40 2.50 -2.04 10.05
CA MET A 40 2.71 -1.01 11.08
C MET A 40 4.20 -0.78 11.33
N THR A 41 5.00 -1.85 11.41
CA THR A 41 6.45 -1.77 11.61
C THR A 41 7.11 -1.01 10.46
N THR A 42 6.74 -1.35 9.23
CA THR A 42 7.25 -0.69 8.02
C THR A 42 6.87 0.79 7.98
N CYS A 43 5.62 1.14 8.32
CA CYS A 43 5.17 2.54 8.37
C CYS A 43 5.92 3.34 9.45
N ILE A 44 6.23 2.74 10.60
CA ILE A 44 7.00 3.39 11.66
C ILE A 44 8.45 3.63 11.22
N ILE A 45 9.10 2.62 10.62
CA ILE A 45 10.47 2.76 10.11
C ILE A 45 10.53 3.85 9.03
N MET A 46 9.64 3.80 8.04
CA MET A 46 9.58 4.82 6.99
C MET A 46 9.28 6.20 7.55
N HIS A 47 8.37 6.32 8.53
CA HIS A 47 8.09 7.60 9.17
C HIS A 47 9.34 8.17 9.83
N ASN A 48 10.08 7.35 10.59
CA ASN A 48 11.31 7.79 11.23
C ASN A 48 12.37 8.17 10.20
N MET A 49 12.52 7.38 9.12
CA MET A 49 13.46 7.71 8.04
C MET A 49 13.13 9.05 7.37
N ILE A 50 11.85 9.32 7.07
CA ILE A 50 11.40 10.60 6.51
C ILE A 50 11.67 11.75 7.47
N ILE A 51 11.43 11.57 8.77
CA ILE A 51 11.69 12.61 9.77
C ILE A 51 13.18 12.92 9.90
N GLU A 52 14.05 11.91 9.86
CA GLU A 52 15.49 12.11 9.89
C GLU A 52 15.98 12.82 8.61
N ASP A 53 15.48 12.41 7.43
CA ASP A 53 15.78 13.07 6.14
C ASP A 53 15.30 14.54 6.12
N GLU A 54 14.06 14.80 6.57
CA GLU A 54 13.51 16.16 6.67
C GLU A 54 14.26 17.03 7.71
N ARG A 55 14.85 16.43 8.75
CA ARG A 55 15.63 17.12 9.79
C ARG A 55 17.03 17.50 9.33
N ASP A 56 17.67 16.67 8.51
CA ASP A 56 19.02 16.92 7.99
C ASP A 56 19.04 18.15 7.04
N VAL A 57 17.88 18.53 6.51
CA VAL A 57 17.68 19.72 5.65
C VAL A 57 17.63 21.03 6.46
N ASP A 58 17.36 21.00 7.78
CA ASP A 58 17.34 22.21 8.65
C ASP A 58 18.75 22.58 9.17
N THR A 59 19.72 21.69 9.01
CA THR A 59 21.15 22.01 9.14
C THR A 59 21.65 22.51 7.79
N SER A 60 21.73 23.84 7.68
CA SER A 60 22.47 24.64 6.67
C SER A 60 23.12 23.86 5.53
N ILE A 61 22.73 24.21 4.30
CA ILE A 61 23.16 23.76 2.96
C ILE A 61 24.70 23.93 2.69
N GLU A 62 25.55 24.01 3.72
CA GLU A 62 26.98 24.28 3.61
C GLU A 62 27.84 23.11 4.13
N ASP A 63 27.62 21.90 3.63
CA ASP A 63 28.68 20.91 3.31
C ASP A 63 28.03 19.58 2.92
N HIS A 64 27.53 19.48 1.69
CA HIS A 64 27.37 18.17 1.07
C HIS A 64 28.77 17.63 0.75
N MET A 65 29.41 16.99 1.73
CA MET A 65 30.31 15.90 1.38
C MET A 65 29.43 14.81 0.78
N GLU A 66 29.53 14.59 -0.53
CA GLU A 66 28.91 13.44 -1.18
C GLU A 66 29.32 12.18 -0.41
N ALA A 67 28.39 11.64 0.37
CA ALA A 67 28.55 10.31 0.93
C ALA A 67 28.67 9.35 -0.27
N PRO A 68 29.67 8.46 -0.30
CA PRO A 68 29.76 7.47 -1.36
C PRO A 68 28.44 6.72 -1.40
N THR A 69 27.78 6.72 -2.55
CA THR A 69 26.57 5.93 -2.78
C THR A 69 26.85 4.51 -2.30
N PRO A 70 26.16 4.02 -1.27
CA PRO A 70 26.33 2.63 -0.92
C PRO A 70 25.71 1.87 -2.10
N GLU A 71 26.54 1.15 -2.84
CA GLU A 71 26.12 0.11 -3.78
C GLU A 71 25.50 -1.01 -2.93
N VAL A 72 24.35 -0.72 -2.33
CA VAL A 72 23.46 -1.75 -1.84
C VAL A 72 22.83 -2.29 -3.11
N GLU A 73 23.33 -3.44 -3.58
CA GLU A 73 22.57 -4.31 -4.46
C GLU A 73 21.26 -4.64 -3.73
N MET A 74 20.25 -3.79 -3.93
CA MET A 74 18.88 -4.12 -3.62
C MET A 74 18.55 -5.32 -4.49
N MET A 75 18.50 -6.50 -3.86
CA MET A 75 18.15 -7.77 -4.48
C MET A 75 16.97 -7.52 -5.41
N LEU A 76 17.22 -7.68 -6.71
CA LEU A 76 16.39 -7.29 -7.87
C LEU A 76 14.98 -7.92 -7.92
N ASP A 77 14.58 -8.65 -6.88
CA ASP A 77 13.42 -9.54 -6.80
C ASP A 77 12.16 -8.83 -6.25
N GLU A 78 12.30 -7.95 -5.25
CA GLU A 78 11.13 -7.29 -4.63
C GLU A 78 10.50 -6.23 -5.54
N ASN A 79 11.31 -5.48 -6.29
CA ASN A 79 10.79 -4.54 -7.28
C ASN A 79 10.04 -5.29 -8.39
N THR A 80 10.54 -6.44 -8.85
CA THR A 80 9.87 -7.28 -9.84
C THR A 80 8.52 -7.77 -9.32
N ARG A 81 8.47 -8.28 -8.08
CA ARG A 81 7.23 -8.71 -7.43
C ARG A 81 6.22 -7.56 -7.26
N PHE A 82 6.68 -6.35 -6.96
CA PHE A 82 5.83 -5.17 -6.84
C PHE A 82 5.28 -4.74 -8.20
N GLN A 83 6.10 -4.75 -9.26
CA GLN A 83 5.65 -4.48 -10.63
C GLN A 83 4.64 -5.53 -11.13
N GLU A 84 4.86 -6.81 -10.84
CA GLU A 84 3.91 -7.88 -11.14
C GLU A 84 2.57 -7.70 -10.41
N PHE A 85 2.61 -7.27 -9.15
CA PHE A 85 1.41 -6.95 -8.38
C PHE A 85 0.63 -5.80 -9.02
N LEU A 86 1.31 -4.71 -9.40
CA LEU A 86 0.69 -3.57 -10.07
C LEU A 86 0.09 -3.94 -11.43
N ALA A 87 0.78 -4.77 -12.21
CA ALA A 87 0.29 -5.27 -13.50
C ALA A 87 -0.98 -6.09 -13.33
N ARG A 88 -0.98 -7.09 -12.43
CA ARG A 88 -2.17 -7.91 -12.13
C ARG A 88 -3.33 -7.07 -11.60
N HIS A 89 -3.04 -6.10 -10.74
CA HIS A 89 -4.07 -5.21 -10.21
C HIS A 89 -4.69 -4.32 -11.29
N ARG A 90 -3.92 -3.94 -12.31
CA ARG A 90 -4.41 -3.19 -13.47
C ARG A 90 -5.33 -4.03 -14.34
N GLU A 91 -4.99 -5.29 -14.58
CA GLU A 91 -5.82 -6.26 -15.31
C GLU A 91 -7.16 -6.54 -14.60
N ILE A 92 -7.12 -6.73 -13.27
CA ILE A 92 -8.34 -6.97 -12.47
C ILE A 92 -9.26 -5.75 -12.47
N ARG A 93 -8.72 -4.53 -12.59
CA ARG A 93 -9.50 -3.29 -12.69
C ARG A 93 -9.78 -2.84 -14.12
N ASP A 94 -9.43 -3.64 -15.12
CA ASP A 94 -9.71 -3.33 -16.51
C ASP A 94 -11.22 -3.38 -16.74
N LYS A 95 -11.80 -2.18 -16.87
CA LYS A 95 -13.24 -1.99 -17.06
C LYS A 95 -13.71 -2.58 -18.38
N GLU A 96 -12.88 -2.57 -19.43
CA GLU A 96 -13.25 -3.10 -20.73
C GLU A 96 -13.32 -4.63 -20.69
N ALA A 97 -12.32 -5.28 -20.08
CA ALA A 97 -12.33 -6.72 -19.86
C ALA A 97 -13.53 -7.17 -19.00
N HIS A 98 -13.86 -6.42 -17.95
CA HIS A 98 -15.02 -6.67 -17.11
C HIS A 98 -16.35 -6.53 -17.88
N ILE A 99 -16.49 -5.50 -18.71
CA ILE A 99 -17.70 -5.30 -19.53
C ILE A 99 -17.82 -6.39 -20.60
N ALA A 100 -16.72 -6.76 -21.25
CA ALA A 100 -16.70 -7.81 -22.25
C ALA A 100 -17.12 -9.18 -21.65
N LEU A 101 -16.56 -9.55 -20.49
CA LEU A 101 -16.93 -10.79 -19.80
C LEU A 101 -18.40 -10.79 -19.36
N ARG A 102 -18.89 -9.66 -18.84
CA ARG A 102 -20.30 -9.51 -18.47
C ARG A 102 -21.23 -9.70 -19.67
N ASN A 103 -20.91 -9.08 -20.81
CA ASN A 103 -21.72 -9.20 -22.01
C ASN A 103 -21.70 -10.64 -22.55
N ALA A 104 -20.53 -11.29 -22.58
CA ALA A 104 -20.42 -12.69 -22.97
C ALA A 104 -21.23 -13.65 -22.07
N LEU A 105 -21.29 -13.38 -20.76
CA LEU A 105 -22.13 -14.14 -19.84
C LEU A 105 -23.63 -13.91 -20.09
N ILE A 106 -24.03 -12.68 -20.42
CA ILE A 106 -25.41 -12.36 -20.78
C ILE A 106 -25.81 -13.11 -22.06
N ASP A 107 -24.95 -13.09 -23.08
CA ASP A 107 -25.19 -13.75 -24.35
C ASP A 107 -25.31 -15.28 -24.16
N HIS A 108 -24.42 -15.90 -23.38
CA HIS A 108 -24.50 -17.32 -23.06
C HIS A 108 -25.80 -17.70 -22.35
N LEU A 109 -26.23 -16.91 -21.36
CA LEU A 109 -27.48 -17.15 -20.64
C LEU A 109 -28.70 -16.97 -21.54
N TRP A 110 -28.63 -16.04 -22.51
CA TRP A 110 -29.68 -15.81 -23.48
C TRP A 110 -29.79 -16.97 -24.49
N ASP A 111 -28.65 -17.49 -24.95
CA ASP A 111 -28.60 -18.69 -25.82
C ASP A 111 -29.10 -19.95 -25.08
N GLU A 112 -28.77 -20.11 -23.80
CA GLU A 112 -29.26 -21.22 -22.99
C GLU A 112 -30.78 -21.15 -22.77
N TYR A 113 -31.31 -19.94 -22.53
CA TYR A 113 -32.74 -19.71 -22.35
C TYR A 113 -33.53 -19.95 -23.64
N THR A 114 -33.05 -19.43 -24.78
CA THR A 114 -33.70 -19.62 -26.10
C THR A 114 -33.63 -21.05 -26.62
N ASN A 115 -32.60 -21.81 -26.25
CA ASN A 115 -32.53 -23.26 -26.52
C ASN A 115 -33.39 -24.10 -25.56
N SER A 116 -33.82 -23.55 -24.42
CA SER A 116 -34.71 -24.23 -23.46
C SER A 116 -36.20 -24.05 -23.74
N ASP A 117 -36.57 -23.00 -24.48
CA ASP A 117 -37.94 -22.65 -24.89
C ASP A 117 -38.34 -23.21 -26.28
N ASN A 118 -37.51 -24.10 -26.84
CA ASN A 118 -37.71 -24.77 -28.14
C ASN A 118 -37.77 -26.29 -27.94
#